data_AF-A0A661DW47-F1
#
_entry.id   AF-A0A661DW47-F1
#
_cell.length_a   1.000
_cell.length_b   1.000
_cell.length_c   1.000
_cell.angle_alpha   90.00
_cell.angle_beta   90.00
_cell.angle_gamma   90.00
#
_symmetry.space_group_name_H-M   'P 1'
#
loop_
_entity.id
_entity.type
_entity.pdbx_description
1 polymer ?
#
loop_
_entity_poly.entity_id
_entity_poly.type
_entity_poly.pdbx_seq_one_letter_code
_entity_poly.pdbx_strand_id
1 'polypeptide(L)' 'MDKRSTRVCNYHGEKNPNTKLTEKQVIAIRDYYEQGASPTTLAKLFGTSKSNISNIVARRTWRKI' A
#
# COMPACT_ATOMS: atom_id res chain seq x y z
N MET A 1 19.06 20.51 -25.16
CA MET A 1 17.78 20.31 -24.42
C MET A 1 17.36 18.87 -24.62
N ASP A 2 17.75 17.99 -23.71
CA ASP A 2 17.33 16.59 -23.69
C ASP A 2 17.67 16.04 -22.30
N LYS A 3 16.64 15.74 -21.50
CA LYS A 3 16.81 14.95 -20.28
C LYS A 3 15.70 13.91 -20.21
N ARG A 4 15.64 13.01 -21.19
CA ARG A 4 15.02 11.69 -20.99
C ARG A 4 16.03 10.83 -20.23
N SER A 5 16.06 10.96 -18.91
CA SER A 5 16.72 10.00 -18.03
C SER A 5 15.63 9.23 -17.30
N THR A 6 15.18 8.16 -17.95
CA THR A 6 14.30 7.14 -17.40
C THR A 6 14.95 6.50 -16.19
N ARG A 7 14.58 6.97 -14.99
CA ARG A 7 14.65 6.13 -13.80
C ARG A 7 13.30 5.44 -13.69
N VAL A 8 13.19 4.23 -14.27
CA VAL A 8 12.14 3.28 -13.87
C VAL A 8 12.52 2.82 -12.46
N CYS A 9 12.33 3.71 -11.49
CA CYS A 9 12.52 3.37 -10.11
C CYS A 9 11.30 2.56 -9.70
N ASN A 10 11.46 1.24 -9.82
CA ASN A 10 10.53 0.21 -9.40
C ASN A 10 10.47 0.18 -7.85
N TYR A 11 10.24 1.34 -7.23
CA TYR A 11 10.09 1.50 -5.80
C TYR A 11 8.63 1.26 -5.47
N HIS A 12 8.29 0.00 -5.22
CA HIS A 12 7.03 -0.37 -4.60
C HIS A 12 7.21 -0.28 -3.10
N GLY A 13 6.20 0.24 -2.41
CA GLY A 13 6.20 0.20 -0.96
C GLY A 13 7.16 1.18 -0.28
N GLU A 14 7.78 0.80 0.84
CA GLU A 14 8.58 1.68 1.71
C GLU A 14 9.71 2.46 1.01
N LYS A 15 10.15 1.98 -0.16
CA LYS A 15 11.16 2.68 -0.97
C LYS A 15 10.60 3.84 -1.79
N ASN A 16 9.29 3.99 -1.87
CA ASN A 16 8.65 5.16 -2.47
C ASN A 16 8.37 6.18 -1.35
N PRO A 17 9.07 7.33 -1.33
CA PRO A 17 8.90 8.34 -0.28
C PRO A 17 7.49 8.95 -0.26
N ASN A 18 6.67 8.72 -1.30
CA ASN A 18 5.29 9.18 -1.37
C ASN A 18 4.24 8.19 -0.83
N THR A 19 4.62 6.97 -0.40
CA THR A 19 3.62 6.08 0.21
C THR A 19 3.42 6.41 1.68
N LYS A 20 2.15 6.60 2.02
CA LYS A 20 1.67 6.86 3.38
C LYS A 20 1.70 5.62 4.28
N LEU A 21 2.01 4.45 3.73
CA LEU A 21 1.94 3.16 4.42
C LEU A 21 3.32 2.50 4.50
N THR A 22 3.64 1.95 5.67
CA THR A 22 4.81 1.10 5.92
C THR A 22 4.47 -0.38 5.75
N GLU A 23 5.49 -1.23 5.63
CA GLU A 23 5.33 -2.69 5.53
C GLU A 23 4.61 -3.25 6.76
N LYS A 24 4.98 -2.79 7.96
CA LYS A 24 4.30 -3.17 9.20
C LYS A 24 2.81 -2.82 9.19
N GLN A 25 2.45 -1.65 8.65
CA GLN A 25 1.05 -1.25 8.51
C GLN A 25 0.31 -2.12 7.49
N VAL A 26 0.97 -2.51 6.39
CA VAL A 26 0.40 -3.42 5.39
C VAL A 26 0.11 -4.81 5.98
N ILE A 27 1.01 -5.33 6.81
CA ILE A 27 0.81 -6.58 7.53
C ILE A 27 -0.38 -6.45 8.49
N ALA A 28 -0.43 -5.37 9.28
CA ALA A 28 -1.55 -5.11 10.18
C ALA A 28 -2.89 -4.99 9.43
N ILE A 29 -2.92 -4.31 8.27
CA ILE A 29 -4.13 -4.19 7.43
C ILE A 29 -4.65 -5.58 7.03
N ARG A 30 -3.77 -6.51 6.66
CA ARG A 30 -4.16 -7.87 6.28
C ARG A 30 -4.68 -8.66 7.48
N ASP A 31 -3.95 -8.59 8.60
CA ASP A 31 -4.32 -9.27 9.84
C ASP A 31 -5.70 -8.80 10.36
N TYR A 32 -5.94 -7.49 10.39
CA TYR A 32 -7.25 -6.94 10.76
C TYR A 32 -8.35 -7.33 9.78
N TYR A 33 -8.04 -7.38 8.47
CA TYR A 33 -9.02 -7.80 7.47
C TYR A 33 -9.39 -9.28 7.63
N GLU A 34 -8.42 -10.15 7.93
CA GLU A 34 -8.65 -11.57 8.24
C GLU A 34 -9.47 -11.76 9.52
N GLN A 35 -9.33 -10.85 10.50
CA GLN A 35 -10.19 -10.78 11.68
C GLN A 35 -11.61 -10.25 11.39
N GLY A 36 -11.93 -9.89 10.15
CA GLY A 36 -13.25 -9.42 9.72
C GLY A 36 -13.43 -7.90 9.76
N ALA A 37 -12.35 -7.12 9.92
CA ALA A 37 -12.45 -5.67 9.86
C ALA A 37 -12.86 -5.20 8.45
N SER A 38 -13.78 -4.23 8.39
CA SER A 38 -14.23 -3.71 7.11
C SER A 38 -13.14 -2.87 6.42
N PRO A 39 -12.98 -2.95 5.09
CA PRO A 39 -12.06 -2.11 4.33
C PRO A 39 -12.27 -0.61 4.54
N THR A 40 -13.51 -0.19 4.81
CA THR A 40 -13.86 1.21 5.07
C THR A 40 -13.32 1.67 6.43
N THR A 41 -13.40 0.82 7.45
CA THR A 41 -12.83 1.10 8.78
C THR A 41 -11.31 1.20 8.70
N LEU A 42 -10.67 0.24 8.03
CA LEU A 42 -9.21 0.22 7.84
C LEU A 42 -8.74 1.44 7.04
N ALA A 43 -9.47 1.83 6.00
CA ALA A 43 -9.16 3.02 5.22
C ALA A 43 -9.12 4.30 6.09
N LYS A 44 -10.10 4.47 7.00
CA LYS A 44 -10.13 5.59 7.94
C LYS A 44 -9.00 5.50 8.97
N LEU A 45 -8.78 4.32 9.54
CA LEU A 45 -7.76 4.09 10.57
C LEU A 45 -6.34 4.38 10.06
N PHE A 46 -6.04 3.94 8.83
CA PHE A 46 -4.72 4.10 8.19
C PHE A 46 -4.63 5.32 7.26
N GLY A 47 -5.65 6.18 7.23
CA GLY A 47 -5.64 7.42 6.43
C GLY A 47 -5.48 7.19 4.93
N THR A 48 -6.02 6.10 4.41
CA THR A 48 -5.90 5.69 3.00
C THR A 48 -7.27 5.48 2.36
N SER A 49 -7.31 5.18 1.06
CA SER A 49 -8.56 4.91 0.36
C SER A 49 -8.99 3.45 0.49
N LYS A 50 -10.30 3.19 0.50
CA LYS A 50 -10.86 1.83 0.49
C LYS A 50 -10.29 0.99 -0.65
N SER A 51 -10.19 1.57 -1.84
CA SER A 51 -9.62 0.89 -3.02
C SER A 51 -8.16 0.50 -2.81
N ASN A 52 -7.37 1.32 -2.10
CA ASN A 52 -6.00 0.98 -1.76
C ASN A 52 -5.95 -0.19 -0.77
N ILE A 53 -6.80 -0.21 0.26
CA ILE A 53 -6.94 -1.35 1.18
C ILE A 53 -7.31 -2.62 0.40
N SER A 54 -8.30 -2.57 -0.48
CA SER A 54 -8.69 -3.72 -1.30
C SER A 54 -7.54 -4.24 -2.17
N ASN A 55 -6.73 -3.35 -2.74
CA ASN A 55 -5.54 -3.73 -3.50
C ASN A 55 -4.44 -4.35 -2.62
N ILE A 56 -4.28 -3.89 -1.38
CA ILE A 56 -3.33 -4.44 -0.40
C ILE A 56 -3.73 -5.85 0.02
N VAL A 57 -5.00 -6.04 0.37
CA VAL A 57 -5.59 -7.32 0.77
C VAL A 57 -5.54 -8.32 -0.38
N ALA A 58 -5.91 -7.89 -1.60
CA ALA A 58 -5.83 -8.71 -2.81
C ALA A 58 -4.39 -8.92 -3.34
N ARG A 59 -3.37 -8.50 -2.58
CA ARG A 59 -1.94 -8.58 -2.95
C ARG A 59 -1.64 -8.03 -4.36
N ARG A 60 -2.31 -6.96 -4.79
CA ARG A 60 -2.07 -6.34 -6.11
C ARG A 60 -0.87 -5.39 -6.11
N THR A 61 -0.68 -4.62 -5.03
CA THR A 61 0.35 -3.56 -4.91
C THR A 61 1.56 -3.99 -4.07
N TRP A 62 1.33 -4.56 -2.88
CA TRP A 62 2.40 -5.00 -1.96
C TRP A 62 2.60 -6.52 -2.02
N ARG A 63 3.08 -7.01 -3.17
CA ARG A 63 3.20 -8.45 -3.46
C ARG A 63 4.33 -9.17 -2.72
N LYS A 64 5.40 -8.44 -2.36
CA LYS A 64 6.63 -8.97 -1.77
C LYS A 64 6.67 -8.86 -0.24
N ILE A 65 5.52 -8.53 0.37
CA ILE A 65 5.27 -8.55 1.81
C ILE A 65 4.29 -9.68 2.07
#